data_AF-A0A0S8CE81-F1
#
_entry.id   AF-A0A0S8CE81-F1
#
_cell.length_a   1.000
_cell.length_b   1.000
_cell.length_c   1.000
_cell.angle_alpha   90.00
_cell.angle_beta   90.00
_cell.angle_gamma   90.00
#
_symmetry.space_group_name_H-M   'P 1'
#
loop_
_entity.id
_entity.type
_entity.pdbx_description
1 polymer ?
#
loop_
_entity_poly.entity_id
_entity_poly.type
_entity_poly.pdbx_seq_one_letter_code
_entity_poly.pdbx_strand_id
1 'polypeptide(L)' 'MPQGKVKFEVYGEEMIEKMVKLSGNSGRVYLPPDWVGHQVKIIRID' A
#
# COMPACT_ATOMS: atom_id res chain seq x y z
N MET A 1 11.28 2.78 -26.12
CA MET A 1 10.31 3.09 -25.05
C MET A 1 10.97 2.74 -23.73
N PRO A 2 10.90 3.56 -22.68
CA PRO A 2 11.57 3.23 -21.42
C PRO A 2 10.98 1.94 -20.83
N GLN A 3 11.86 1.08 -20.34
CA GLN A 3 11.55 -0.22 -19.72
C GLN A 3 10.42 -0.08 -18.68
N GLY A 4 9.31 -0.80 -18.88
CA GLY A 4 8.51 -1.39 -17.79
C GLY A 4 7.60 -0.48 -16.95
N LYS A 5 6.84 0.45 -17.51
CA LYS A 5 5.72 1.05 -16.74
C LYS A 5 4.63 -0.01 -16.51
N VAL A 6 4.41 -0.39 -15.25
CA VAL A 6 3.30 -1.26 -14.83
C VAL A 6 2.05 -0.40 -14.60
N LYS A 7 0.92 -0.78 -15.19
CA LYS A 7 -0.38 -0.16 -14.93
C LYS A 7 -1.16 -1.03 -13.94
N PHE A 8 -1.60 -0.43 -12.85
CA PHE A 8 -2.53 -1.05 -11.91
C PHE A 8 -3.92 -0.45 -12.10
N GLU A 9 -4.93 -1.30 -12.21
CA GLU A 9 -6.33 -0.90 -12.11
C GLU A 9 -6.90 -1.48 -10.82
N VAL A 10 -7.37 -0.59 -9.94
CA VAL A 10 -7.89 -0.94 -8.62
C VAL A 10 -9.21 -0.25 -8.40
N TYR A 11 -10.16 -0.96 -7.78
CA TYR A 11 -11.41 -0.40 -7.29
C TYR A 11 -11.31 -0.30 -5.77
N GLY A 12 -11.61 0.87 -5.23
CA GLY A 12 -11.53 1.15 -3.80
C GLY A 12 -12.04 2.56 -3.50
N GLU A 13 -12.29 2.84 -2.23
CA GLU A 13 -12.79 4.13 -1.78
C GLU A 13 -11.67 5.18 -1.66
N GLU A 14 -10.49 4.76 -1.19
CA GLU A 14 -9.34 5.63 -0.96
C GLU A 14 -8.01 4.89 -1.26
N MET A 15 -6.99 5.63 -1.73
CA MET A 15 -5.63 5.13 -1.96
C MET A 15 -4.62 6.00 -1.21
N ILE A 16 -3.72 5.35 -0.47
CA ILE A 16 -2.63 6.02 0.26
C ILE A 16 -1.30 5.32 -0.08
N GLU A 17 -0.28 6.10 -0.42
CA GLU A 17 1.08 5.63 -0.62
C GLU A 17 1.94 5.91 0.61
N LYS A 18 2.57 4.87 1.17
CA LYS A 18 3.46 4.99 2.33
C LYS A 18 4.67 4.06 2.19
N MET A 19 5.83 4.53 2.63
CA MET A 19 7.04 3.72 2.73
C MET A 19 6.98 2.81 3.96
N VAL A 20 7.30 1.52 3.77
CA VAL A 20 7.42 0.55 4.85
C VAL A 20 8.59 0.94 5.77
N LYS A 21 8.35 0.94 7.08
CA LYS A 21 9.38 1.18 8.10
C LYS A 21 9.74 -0.12 8.82
N LEU A 22 11.02 -0.30 9.15
CA LEU A 22 11.48 -1.46 9.91
C LEU A 22 10.90 -1.45 11.33
N SER A 23 10.45 -2.60 11.78
CA SER A 23 10.06 -2.82 13.17
C SER A 23 10.32 -4.28 13.57
N GLY A 24 11.37 -4.47 14.37
CA GLY A 24 11.87 -5.80 14.71
C GLY A 24 12.35 -6.54 13.46
N ASN A 25 11.83 -7.74 13.25
CA ASN A 25 12.08 -8.59 12.08
C ASN A 25 11.06 -8.41 10.95
N SER A 26 10.25 -7.34 11.00
CA SER A 26 9.15 -7.10 10.06
C SER A 26 9.11 -5.64 9.56
N GLY A 27 8.38 -5.39 8.48
CA GLY A 27 8.02 -4.06 8.04
C GLY A 27 6.62 -3.67 8.54
N ARG A 28 6.42 -2.40 8.91
CA ARG A 28 5.11 -1.86 9.28
C ARG A 28 4.71 -0.67 8.41
N VAL A 29 3.42 -0.56 8.15
CA VAL A 29 2.74 0.61 7.57
C VAL A 29 1.56 0.95 8.47
N TYR A 30 1.48 2.19 8.95
CA TYR A 30 0.35 2.66 9.75
C TYR A 30 -0.71 3.27 8.83
N LEU A 31 -1.92 2.71 8.89
CA LEU A 31 -3.10 3.18 8.18
C LEU A 31 -3.87 4.20 9.02
N PRO A 32 -4.71 5.05 8.41
CA PRO A 32 -5.60 5.95 9.14
C PRO A 32 -6.44 5.20 10.20
N PRO A 33 -6.72 5.79 11.39
CA PRO A 33 -7.48 5.12 12.45
C PRO A 33 -8.90 4.72 12.05
N ASP A 34 -9.53 5.49 11.17
CA ASP A 34 -10.85 5.25 10.60
C ASP A 34 -10.91 3.99 9.70
N TRP A 35 -9.78 3.49 9.21
CA TRP A 35 -9.71 2.23 8.47
C TRP A 35 -9.77 0.99 9.39
N VAL A 36 -9.75 1.16 10.72
CA VAL A 36 -9.90 0.04 11.66
C VAL A 36 -11.24 -0.65 11.42
N GLY A 37 -11.21 -1.98 11.25
CA GLY A 37 -12.39 -2.79 10.95
C GLY A 37 -12.76 -2.89 9.47
N HIS A 38 -12.06 -2.15 8.58
CA HIS A 38 -12.27 -2.25 7.13
C HIS A 38 -11.36 -3.29 6.49
N GLN A 39 -11.79 -3.85 5.36
CA GLN A 39 -10.99 -4.78 4.57
C GLN A 39 -10.05 -4.00 3.65
N VAL A 40 -8.74 -4.16 3.83
CA VAL A 40 -7.70 -3.43 3.09
C VAL A 40 -6.92 -4.38 2.18
N LYS A 41 -6.54 -3.91 0.98
CA LYS A 41 -5.64 -4.61 0.06
C LYS A 41 -4.35 -3.79 -0.10
N ILE A 42 -3.20 -4.41 0.12
CA ILE A 42 -1.88 -3.78 -0.02
C ILE A 42 -1.20 -4.37 -1.26
N ILE A 43 -0.64 -3.50 -2.12
CA ILE A 43 0.09 -3.89 -3.33
C ILE A 43 1.50 -3.31 -3.21
N ARG A 44 2.52 -4.16 -3.32
CA ARG A 44 3.93 -3.74 -3.44
C ARG A 44 4.17 -3.26 -4.88
N ILE A 45 4.82 -2.12 -5.06
CA ILE A 45 4.94 -1.41 -6.35
C ILE A 45 6.39 -1.26 -6.85
N ASP A 46 7.36 -1.84 -6.13
CA ASP A 46 8.79 -1.84 -6.44
C ASP A 46 9.32 -3.25 -6.78
#